data_AF-A0A7V8SWT7-F1
#
_entry.id   AF-A0A7V8SWT7-F1
#
_cell.length_a   1.000
_cell.length_b   1.000
_cell.length_c   1.000
_cell.angle_alpha   90.00
_cell.angle_beta   90.00
_cell.angle_gamma   90.00
#
_symmetry.space_group_name_H-M   'P 1'
#
loop_
_entity.id
_entity.type
_entity.pdbx_description
1 polymer ?
#
loop_
_entity_poly.entity_id
_entity_poly.type
_entity_poly.pdbx_seq_one_letter_code
_entity_poly.pdbx_strand_id
1 'polypeptide(L)'
;MLKLSDVLTYLLEWHDRQTPLRILLSTPDGKFAFDCTLVRFFDTGISLRLAGDADFVDLNLTGYDFEALHGETEEQEEASGCGRGIKANSSDRTLLILEMIAVPS
;
A
#
# COMPACT_ATOMS: atom_id res chain seq x y z
N MET A 1 -8.26 -13.72 2.04
CA MET A 1 -8.96 -12.42 1.93
C MET A 1 -8.97 -11.75 3.30
N LEU A 2 -8.34 -10.59 3.42
CA LEU A 2 -8.32 -9.80 4.65
C LEU A 2 -9.56 -8.91 4.74
N LYS A 3 -10.04 -8.65 5.96
CA LYS A 3 -11.04 -7.61 6.18
C LYS A 3 -10.36 -6.24 6.23
N LEU A 4 -11.13 -5.18 5.98
CA LEU A 4 -10.64 -3.81 6.11
C LEU A 4 -10.06 -3.53 7.51
N SER A 5 -10.67 -4.08 8.57
CA SER A 5 -10.16 -3.96 9.94
C SER A 5 -8.75 -4.55 10.11
N ASP A 6 -8.50 -5.69 9.46
CA ASP A 6 -7.20 -6.37 9.54
C ASP A 6 -6.14 -5.56 8.78
N VAL A 7 -6.51 -5.03 7.61
CA VAL A 7 -5.67 -4.13 6.80
C VAL A 7 -5.29 -2.88 7.58
N LEU A 8 -6.27 -2.19 8.18
CA LEU A 8 -6.00 -1.00 8.98
C LEU A 8 -5.09 -1.32 10.18
N THR A 9 -5.22 -2.49 10.78
CA THR A 9 -4.32 -2.95 11.86
C THR A 9 -2.89 -3.13 11.37
N TYR A 10 -2.67 -3.81 10.23
CA TYR A 10 -1.34 -3.94 9.64
C TYR A 10 -0.71 -2.59 9.29
N LEU A 11 -1.50 -1.68 8.71
CA LEU A 11 -1.02 -0.36 8.34
C LEU A 11 -0.71 0.50 9.57
N LEU A 12 -1.46 0.35 10.66
CA LEU A 12 -1.17 1.04 11.92
C LEU A 12 0.22 0.66 12.46
N GLU A 13 0.58 -0.62 12.42
CA GLU A 13 1.92 -1.06 12.82
C GLU A 13 3.03 -0.43 11.96
N TRP A 14 2.77 -0.21 10.66
CA TRP A 14 3.74 0.41 9.75
C TRP A 14 3.84 1.92 9.95
N HIS A 15 2.71 2.56 10.24
CA HIS A 15 2.67 3.97 10.62
C HIS A 15 3.50 4.25 11.88
N ASP A 16 3.32 3.45 12.94
CA ASP A 16 4.04 3.65 14.21
C ASP A 16 5.56 3.48 14.06
N ARG A 17 5.99 2.68 13.09
CA ARG A 17 7.40 2.50 12.72
C ARG A 17 7.93 3.54 11.74
N GLN A 18 7.08 4.45 11.28
CA GLN A 18 7.38 5.42 10.21
C GLN A 18 7.96 4.73 8.97
N THR A 19 7.44 3.55 8.64
CA THR A 19 7.95 2.75 7.53
C THR A 19 7.69 3.48 6.21
N PRO A 20 8.72 3.72 5.38
CA PRO A 20 8.52 4.24 4.04
C PRO A 20 7.82 3.18 3.19
N LEU A 21 6.80 3.59 2.44
CA LEU A 21 5.97 2.73 1.62
C LEU A 21 6.03 3.14 0.16
N ARG A 22 5.79 2.19 -0.73
CA ARG A 22 5.52 2.43 -2.15
C ARG A 22 4.11 2.00 -2.47
N ILE A 23 3.42 2.84 -3.23
CA ILE A 23 2.13 2.51 -3.84
C ILE A 23 2.37 2.16 -5.29
N LEU A 24 1.84 1.02 -5.72
CA LEU A 24 1.66 0.70 -7.11
C LEU A 24 0.16 0.67 -7.40
N LEU A 25 -0.32 1.61 -8.21
CA LEU A 25 -1.71 1.69 -8.63
C LEU A 25 -1.80 1.34 -10.12
N SER A 26 -2.59 0.33 -10.45
CA SER A 26 -2.94 0.01 -11.84
C SER A 26 -4.44 0.22 -12.01
N THR A 27 -4.81 1.25 -12.77
CA THR A 27 -6.18 1.52 -13.20
C THR A 27 -6.35 1.10 -14.67
N PRO A 28 -7.58 1.05 -15.19
CA PRO A 28 -7.80 0.87 -16.64
C PRO A 28 -7.10 1.92 -17.51
N ASP A 29 -6.88 3.13 -16.96
CA ASP A 29 -6.32 4.27 -17.67
C ASP A 29 -4.79 4.35 -17.60
N GLY A 30 -4.15 3.60 -16.71
CA GLY A 30 -2.70 3.63 -16.57
C GLY A 30 -2.16 2.97 -15.30
N LYS A 31 -0.84 3.00 -15.19
CA LYS A 31 -0.10 2.51 -14.03
C LYS A 31 0.70 3.64 -13.41
N PHE A 32 0.66 3.74 -12.09
CA PHE A 32 1.33 4.76 -11.30
C PHE A 32 2.11 4.09 -10.17
N ALA A 33 3.29 4.62 -9.88
CA ALA A 33 4.12 4.19 -8.77
C ALA A 33 4.65 5.42 -8.03
N PHE A 34 4.49 5.47 -6.71
CA PHE A 34 4.98 6.59 -5.91
C PHE A 34 5.32 6.16 -4.49
N ASP A 35 6.36 6.79 -3.95
CA ASP A 35 6.83 6.57 -2.59
C ASP A 35 6.07 7.51 -1.64
N CYS A 36 5.72 7.01 -0.47
CA CYS A 36 4.91 7.74 0.50
C CYS A 36 5.13 7.26 1.94
N THR A 37 4.54 7.99 2.88
CA THR A 37 4.47 7.61 4.29
C THR A 37 3.03 7.68 4.76
N LEU A 38 2.62 6.75 5.63
CA LEU A 38 1.32 6.82 6.31
C LEU A 38 1.30 8.00 7.28
N VAL A 39 0.19 8.75 7.29
CA VAL A 39 0.04 9.95 8.12
C VAL A 39 -1.16 9.86 9.05
N ARG A 40 -2.30 9.38 8.57
CA ARG A 40 -3.52 9.24 9.37
C ARG A 40 -4.39 8.11 8.85
N PHE A 41 -5.25 7.65 9.75
CA PHE A 41 -6.27 6.65 9.48
C PHE A 41 -7.65 7.27 9.65
N PHE A 42 -8.61 6.74 8.90
CA PHE A 42 -10.03 7.04 9.05
C PHE A 42 -10.83 5.76 8.83
N ASP A 43 -12.11 5.78 9.22
CA ASP A 43 -12.96 4.59 9.25
C ASP A 43 -13.00 3.80 7.93
N THR A 44 -12.81 4.49 6.81
CA THR A 44 -12.90 3.92 5.46
C THR A 44 -11.55 3.88 4.72
N GLY A 45 -10.44 4.30 5.33
CA GLY A 45 -9.17 4.37 4.59
C GLY A 45 -8.01 5.07 5.30
N ILE A 46 -7.08 5.60 4.50
CA ILE A 46 -5.79 6.13 4.95
C ILE A 46 -5.40 7.41 4.21
N SER A 47 -4.62 8.25 4.88
CA SER A 47 -3.94 9.39 4.25
C SER A 47 -2.45 9.17 4.20
N LEU A 48 -1.87 9.58 3.09
CA LEU A 48 -0.49 9.36 2.74
C LEU A 48 0.15 10.68 2.39
N ARG A 49 1.39 10.88 2.82
CA ARG A 49 2.23 11.99 2.33
C ARG A 49 3.19 11.46 1.29
N LEU A 50 3.21 12.10 0.12
CA LEU A 50 4.11 11.73 -0.96
C LEU A 50 5.56 12.05 -0.58
N ALA A 51 6.49 11.17 -0.94
CA ALA A 51 7.91 11.41 -0.72
C ALA A 51 8.41 12.57 -1.59
N GLY A 52 9.02 13.58 -0.98
CA GLY A 52 9.55 14.75 -1.69
C GLY A 52 8.52 15.84 -1.99
N ASP A 53 7.26 15.66 -1.58
CA ASP A 53 6.19 16.66 -1.70
C ASP A 53 5.54 16.93 -0.33
N ALA A 54 4.94 18.12 -0.17
CA ALA A 54 4.10 18.45 0.97
C ALA A 54 2.64 17.98 0.77
N ASP A 55 2.31 17.48 -0.42
CA ASP A 55 0.98 17.01 -0.76
C ASP A 55 0.58 15.72 -0.03
N PHE A 56 -0.71 15.65 0.30
CA PHE A 56 -1.36 14.51 0.94
C PHE A 56 -2.36 13.87 -0.01
N VAL A 57 -2.41 12.54 0.00
CA VAL A 57 -3.34 11.73 -0.78
C VAL A 57 -4.17 10.91 0.17
N ASP A 58 -5.49 11.07 0.10
CA ASP A 58 -6.44 10.24 0.81
C ASP A 58 -6.88 9.07 -0.08
N LEU A 59 -6.68 7.84 0.42
CA LEU A 59 -7.14 6.62 -0.24
C LEU A 59 -8.35 6.06 0.49
N ASN A 60 -9.45 5.92 -0.25
CA ASN A 60 -10.60 5.16 0.21
C ASN A 60 -10.38 3.68 -0.09
N LEU A 61 -10.49 2.85 0.95
CA LEU A 61 -10.25 1.41 0.93
C LEU A 61 -11.56 0.60 0.90
N THR A 62 -12.73 1.25 0.92
CA THR A 62 -14.01 0.54 0.81
C THR A 62 -14.23 -0.05 -0.58
N GLY A 63 -14.77 -1.26 -0.64
CA GLY A 63 -15.07 -1.94 -1.92
C GLY A 63 -13.86 -2.63 -2.55
N TYR A 64 -12.71 -2.59 -1.89
CA TYR A 64 -11.56 -3.41 -2.26
C TYR A 64 -11.57 -4.76 -1.55
N ASP A 65 -11.09 -5.74 -2.29
CA ASP A 65 -10.80 -7.09 -1.85
C ASP A 65 -9.31 -7.22 -1.54
N PHE A 66 -8.99 -7.48 -0.27
CA PHE A 66 -7.62 -7.40 0.24
C PHE A 66 -6.95 -8.75 0.40
N GLU A 67 -5.65 -8.78 0.10
CA GLU A 67 -4.76 -9.91 0.25
C GLU A 67 -3.43 -9.44 0.82
N ALA A 68 -2.88 -10.15 1.81
CA ALA A 68 -1.53 -9.86 2.27
C ALA A 68 -0.52 -10.41 1.26
N LEU A 69 0.45 -9.58 0.88
CA LEU A 69 1.64 -10.04 0.18
C LEU A 69 2.64 -10.50 1.25
N HIS A 70 2.80 -11.80 1.39
CA HIS A 70 3.86 -12.41 2.19
C HIS A 70 4.95 -12.89 1.24
N GLY A 71 6.20 -12.51 1.50
CA GLY A 71 7.35 -12.77 0.66
C GLY A 71 7.81 -14.23 0.71
N GLU A 72 6.97 -15.14 0.22
CA GLU A 72 7.30 -16.55 0.00
C GLU A 72 6.99 -16.98 -1.45
N THR A 73 7.30 -16.11 -2.42
CA THR A 73 7.35 -16.54 -3.82
C THR A 73 8.63 -16.00 -4.42
N GLU A 74 9.65 -16.85 -4.42
CA GLU A 74 10.76 -16.79 -5.36
C GLU A 74 10.18 -16.61 -6.78
N GLU A 75 10.82 -15.78 -7.59
CA GLU A 75 10.44 -15.42 -8.98
C GLU A 75 9.47 -14.22 -9.13
N GLN A 76 9.96 -13.02 -8.83
CA GLN A 76 9.83 -11.91 -9.78
C GLN A 76 10.91 -10.84 -9.49
N GLU A 77 11.90 -10.79 -10.37
CA GLU A 77 12.90 -9.73 -10.46
C GLU A 77 12.25 -8.37 -10.82
N GLU A 78 12.91 -7.31 -10.34
CA GLU A 78 12.74 -5.91 -10.71
C GLU A 78 11.60 -5.08 -10.07
N ALA A 79 11.45 -5.15 -8.75
CA ALA A 79 11.14 -3.97 -7.94
C ALA A 79 11.62 -4.20 -6.50
N SER A 80 12.55 -3.38 -6.00
CA SER A 80 13.09 -3.46 -4.63
C SER A 80 12.06 -3.11 -3.55
N GLY A 81 11.07 -3.98 -3.35
CA GLY A 81 10.15 -3.98 -2.21
C GLY A 81 10.52 -5.07 -1.21
N CYS A 82 10.22 -4.86 0.07
CA CYS A 82 10.56 -5.75 1.20
C CYS A 82 9.84 -7.13 1.17
N GLY A 83 9.18 -7.49 0.07
CA GLY A 83 8.36 -8.71 -0.06
C GLY A 83 7.14 -8.75 0.86
N ARG A 84 6.90 -7.69 1.65
CA ARG A 84 5.76 -7.56 2.57
C ARG A 84 4.90 -6.38 2.14
N GLY A 85 3.62 -6.65 1.93
CA GLY A 85 2.70 -5.67 1.38
C GLY A 85 1.24 -6.06 1.55
N ILE A 86 0.35 -5.20 1.04
CA ILE A 86 -1.08 -5.43 0.93
C ILE A 86 -1.46 -5.20 -0.52
N LYS A 87 -2.09 -6.20 -1.12
CA LYS A 87 -2.71 -6.11 -2.43
C LYS A 87 -4.20 -5.92 -2.24
N ALA A 88 -4.79 -5.01 -3.00
CA ALA A 88 -6.19 -4.67 -2.94
C ALA A 88 -6.74 -4.60 -4.37
N ASN A 89 -7.75 -5.40 -4.68
CA ASN A 89 -8.41 -5.39 -5.99
C ASN A 89 -9.82 -4.81 -5.86
N SER A 90 -10.20 -3.95 -6.78
CA SER A 90 -11.56 -3.41 -6.85
C SER A 90 -12.29 -3.93 -8.08
N SER A 91 -13.62 -4.01 -7.98
CA SER A 91 -14.52 -4.48 -9.03
C SER A 91 -14.40 -3.69 -10.35
N ASP A 92 -13.90 -2.46 -10.30
CA ASP A 92 -13.61 -1.59 -11.45
C ASP A 92 -12.29 -1.92 -12.17
N ARG A 93 -11.64 -3.04 -11.81
CA ARG A 93 -10.31 -3.48 -12.28
C ARG A 93 -9.15 -2.62 -11.78
N THR A 94 -9.39 -1.76 -10.79
CA THR A 94 -8.31 -1.07 -10.10
C THR A 94 -7.57 -2.04 -9.19
N LEU A 95 -6.26 -2.13 -9.37
CA LEU A 95 -5.34 -2.87 -8.51
C LEU A 95 -4.46 -1.88 -7.75
N LEU A 96 -4.54 -1.94 -6.43
CA LEU A 96 -3.71 -1.18 -5.50
C LEU A 96 -2.77 -2.16 -4.80
N ILE A 97 -1.47 -1.87 -4.82
CA ILE A 97 -0.46 -2.58 -4.03
C ILE A 97 0.21 -1.56 -3.14
N LEU A 98 0.22 -1.83 -1.83
CA LEU A 98 0.98 -1.10 -0.83
C LEU A 98 2.12 -1.99 -0.36
N GLU A 99 3.36 -1.59 -0.59
CA GLU A 99 4.53 -2.38 -0.20
C GLU A 99 5.48 -1.57 0.69
N MET A 100 6.12 -2.26 1.64
CA MET A 100 7.17 -1.63 2.43
C MET A 100 8.44 -1.47 1.57
N ILE A 101 9.02 -0.28 1.57
CA ILE A 101 10.33 -0.05 0.99
C ILE A 101 11.36 -0.55 1.99
N ALA A 102 12.23 -1.48 1.57
CA ALA A 102 13.34 -1.90 2.41
C ALA A 102 14.28 -0.70 2.60
N VAL A 103 14.41 -0.23 3.84
CA VAL A 103 15.43 0.75 4.18
C VAL A 103 16.76 -0.02 4.26
N PRO A 104 17.76 0.27 3.41
CA PRO A 104 19.06 -0.36 3.55
C PRO A 104 19.64 0.04 4.91
N SER A 105 19.91 -0.98 5.73
CA SER A 105 20.59 -0.88 7.02
C SER A 105 22.04 -0.40 6.90
#